data_AF-A0A2K5K426-F1
#
_entry.id   AF-A0A2K5K426-F1
#
_cell.length_a   1.000
_cell.length_b   1.000
_cell.length_c   1.000
_cell.angle_alpha   90.00
_cell.angle_beta   90.00
_cell.angle_gamma   90.00
#
_symmetry.space_group_name_H-M   'P 1'
#
loop_
_entity.id
_entity.type
_entity.pdbx_description
1 polymer ?
#
loop_
_entity_poly.entity_id
_entity_poly.type
_entity_poly.pdbx_seq_one_letter_code
_entity_poly.pdbx_strand_id
1 'polypeptide(L)'
;MQQHSGQHLITAVADHLFKLKTTSWELGRFRSVIELDTPSMTAEQVAAIEQSVNEKIRDRLPVNVQELSLDDPEVEQVRAEDGVSPCWPGWF
;
A
#
# COMPACT_ATOMS: atom_id res chain seq x y z
N MET A 1 -7.80 -11.81 1.84
CA MET A 1 -7.85 -10.74 2.86
C MET A 1 -6.47 -10.42 3.42
N GLN A 2 -5.79 -11.30 4.18
CA GLN A 2 -4.47 -10.96 4.78
C GLN A 2 -3.43 -10.43 3.79
N GLN A 3 -3.19 -11.15 2.69
CA GLN A 3 -2.20 -10.74 1.68
C GLN A 3 -2.58 -9.43 0.98
N HIS A 4 -3.88 -9.18 0.81
CA HIS A 4 -4.38 -7.96 0.18
C HIS A 4 -4.17 -6.75 1.10
N SER A 5 -4.54 -6.86 2.38
CA SER A 5 -4.27 -5.81 3.37
C SER A 5 -2.77 -5.57 3.56
N GLY A 6 -1.96 -6.64 3.54
CA GLY A 6 -0.50 -6.54 3.57
C GLY A 6 0.06 -5.77 2.37
N GLN A 7 -0.49 -5.98 1.18
CA GLN A 7 -0.09 -5.22 -0.01
C GLN A 7 -0.34 -3.72 0.16
N HIS A 8 -1.55 -3.31 0.57
CA HIS A 8 -1.84 -1.88 0.80
C HIS A 8 -0.87 -1.25 1.80
N LEU A 9 -0.60 -1.94 2.91
CA LEU A 9 0.32 -1.44 3.92
C LEU A 9 1.76 -1.31 3.39
N ILE A 10 2.25 -2.30 2.62
CA ILE A 10 3.57 -2.24 2.00
C ILE A 10 3.65 -1.08 1.00
N THR A 11 2.64 -0.91 0.14
CA THR A 11 2.55 0.20 -0.81
C THR A 11 2.62 1.55 -0.10
N ALA A 12 1.86 1.74 0.97
CA ALA A 12 1.87 2.98 1.76
C ALA A 12 3.23 3.27 2.39
N VAL A 13 3.87 2.25 3.00
CA VAL A 13 5.18 2.40 3.66
C VAL A 13 6.28 2.67 2.64
N ALA A 14 6.28 1.99 1.49
CA ALA A 14 7.27 2.19 0.44
C ALA A 14 7.23 3.62 -0.13
N ASP A 15 6.03 4.15 -0.38
CA ASP A 15 5.84 5.54 -0.83
C ASP A 15 6.20 6.55 0.27
N HIS A 16 5.83 6.26 1.53
CA HIS A 16 6.15 7.14 2.65
C HIS A 16 7.66 7.28 2.87
N LEU A 17 8.38 6.16 3.00
CA LEU A 17 9.81 6.15 3.34
C LEU A 17 10.70 6.55 2.16
N PHE A 18 10.36 6.12 0.95
CA PHE A 18 11.27 6.18 -0.19
C PHE A 18 10.65 6.75 -1.47
N LYS A 19 9.39 7.20 -1.44
CA LYS A 19 8.64 7.72 -2.60
C LYS A 19 8.54 6.71 -3.76
N LEU A 20 8.61 5.42 -3.43
CA LEU A 20 8.50 4.33 -4.39
C LEU A 20 7.03 4.04 -4.65
N LYS A 21 6.55 4.38 -5.86
CA LYS A 21 5.18 4.06 -6.28
C LYS A 21 5.05 2.59 -6.62
N THR A 22 3.92 1.98 -6.28
CA THR A 22 3.59 0.61 -6.74
C THR A 22 3.04 0.68 -8.15
N THR A 23 3.58 -0.13 -9.06
CA THR A 23 3.15 -0.20 -10.47
C THR A 23 2.20 -1.37 -10.70
N SER A 24 2.42 -2.50 -10.03
CA SER A 24 1.59 -3.69 -10.14
C SER A 24 1.69 -4.57 -8.89
N TRP A 25 0.79 -5.54 -8.77
CA TRP A 25 0.84 -6.56 -7.73
C TRP A 25 0.12 -7.83 -8.17
N GLU A 26 0.54 -8.97 -7.61
CA GLU A 26 -0.11 -10.27 -7.78
C GLU A 26 -0.23 -10.96 -6.42
N LEU A 27 -1.43 -11.44 -6.07
CA LEU A 27 -1.67 -12.22 -4.85
C LEU A 27 -1.84 -13.70 -5.18
N GLY A 28 -0.74 -14.34 -5.56
CA GLY A 28 -0.71 -15.75 -5.93
C GLY A 28 -0.96 -16.69 -4.73
N ARG A 29 -1.20 -17.98 -5.05
CA ARG A 29 -1.54 -19.01 -4.05
C ARG A 29 -0.43 -19.27 -3.03
N PHE A 30 0.82 -19.21 -3.47
CA PHE A 30 2.00 -19.52 -2.64
C PHE A 30 2.91 -18.32 -2.40
N ARG A 31 2.84 -17.32 -3.28
CA ARG A 31 3.67 -16.13 -3.24
C ARG A 31 2.86 -14.94 -3.71
N SER A 32 3.07 -13.80 -3.07
CA SER A 32 2.59 -12.51 -3.53
C SER A 32 3.77 -11.66 -4.01
N VAL A 33 3.51 -10.81 -4.99
CA VAL A 33 4.49 -9.90 -5.60
C VAL A 33 3.91 -8.50 -5.59
N ILE A 34 4.76 -7.52 -5.28
CA ILE A 34 4.47 -6.10 -5.38
C ILE A 34 5.62 -5.50 -6.19
N GLU A 35 5.29 -4.84 -7.29
CA GLU A 35 6.27 -4.18 -8.16
C GLU A 35 6.29 -2.69 -7.82
N LEU A 36 7.49 -2.14 -7.68
CA LEU A 36 7.73 -0.74 -7.37
C LEU A 36 8.41 -0.06 -8.55
N ASP A 37 8.10 1.22 -8.76
CA ASP A 37 8.69 2.07 -9.80
C ASP A 37 10.13 2.45 -9.44
N THR A 38 11.02 1.48 -9.52
CA THR A 38 12.45 1.65 -9.35
C THR A 38 13.21 0.55 -10.08
N PRO A 39 14.35 0.86 -10.72
CA PRO A 39 15.16 -0.16 -11.40
C PRO A 39 15.80 -1.16 -10.41
N SER A 40 15.96 -0.79 -9.14
CA SER A 40 16.53 -1.66 -8.11
C SER A 40 16.15 -1.23 -6.70
N MET A 41 16.36 -2.14 -5.75
CA MET A 41 16.24 -1.88 -4.33
C MET A 41 17.47 -2.37 -3.59
N THR A 42 17.93 -1.59 -2.62
CA THR A 42 18.99 -2.00 -1.70
C THR A 42 18.43 -2.92 -0.61
N ALA A 43 19.28 -3.77 -0.03
CA ALA A 43 18.87 -4.65 1.06
C ALA A 43 18.39 -3.84 2.28
N GLU A 44 19.02 -2.68 2.51
CA GLU A 44 18.68 -1.76 3.60
C GLU A 44 17.30 -1.14 3.42
N GLN A 45 16.93 -0.74 2.19
CA GLN A 45 15.58 -0.25 1.90
C GLN A 45 14.52 -1.33 2.13
N VAL A 46 14.79 -2.55 1.67
CA VAL A 46 13.87 -3.68 1.87
C VAL A 46 13.67 -3.96 3.37
N ALA A 47 14.76 -4.02 4.13
CA ALA A 47 14.71 -4.23 5.57
C ALA A 47 13.98 -3.10 6.32
N ALA A 48 14.18 -1.85 5.90
CA ALA A 48 13.50 -0.69 6.49
C ALA A 48 11.98 -0.73 6.24
N ILE A 49 11.55 -1.09 5.03
CA ILE A 49 10.13 -1.28 4.71
C ILE A 49 9.55 -2.42 5.56
N GLU A 50 10.22 -3.57 5.60
CA GLU A 50 9.78 -4.73 6.38
C GLU A 50 9.62 -4.39 7.88
N GLN A 51 10.60 -3.69 8.46
CA GLN A 51 10.55 -3.26 9.85
C GLN A 51 9.35 -2.34 10.09
N SER A 52 9.22 -1.28 9.28
CA SER A 52 8.14 -0.29 9.44
C SER A 52 6.76 -0.92 9.24
N VAL A 53 6.58 -1.83 8.28
CA VAL A 53 5.32 -2.56 8.08
C VAL A 53 4.97 -3.38 9.32
N ASN A 54 5.95 -4.12 9.86
CA ASN A 54 5.74 -4.92 11.07
C ASN A 54 5.44 -4.08 12.30
N GLU A 55 6.00 -2.86 12.42
CA GLU A 55 5.63 -1.90 13.47
C GLU A 55 4.17 -1.49 13.34
N LYS A 56 3.71 -1.13 12.14
CA LYS A 56 2.32 -0.75 11.90
C LYS A 56 1.32 -1.89 12.17
N ILE A 57 1.70 -3.13 11.90
CA ILE A 57 0.91 -4.31 12.29
C ILE A 57 0.80 -4.41 13.82
N ARG A 58 1.89 -4.17 14.56
CA ARG A 58 1.90 -4.19 16.04
C ARG A 58 1.11 -3.05 16.66
N ASP A 59 1.04 -1.90 15.98
CA ASP A 59 0.22 -0.76 16.38
C ASP A 59 -1.28 -1.06 16.29
N ARG A 60 -1.68 -2.14 15.59
CA ARG A 60 -3.07 -2.60 15.42
C ARG A 60 -3.99 -1.51 14.85
N LEU A 61 -3.48 -0.83 13.83
CA LEU A 61 -4.20 0.27 13.19
C LEU A 61 -5.50 -0.24 12.55
N PRO A 62 -6.63 0.47 12.74
CA PRO A 62 -7.92 0.03 12.24
C PRO A 62 -7.98 0.17 10.72
N VAL A 63 -8.42 -0.90 10.04
CA VAL A 63 -8.73 -0.86 8.60
C VAL A 63 -10.22 -0.64 8.44
N ASN A 64 -10.60 0.50 7.87
CA ASN A 64 -11.99 0.86 7.60
C ASN A 64 -12.27 0.76 6.09
N VAL A 65 -13.50 0.42 5.71
CA VAL A 65 -13.96 0.39 4.32
C VAL A 65 -15.25 1.20 4.23
N GLN A 66 -15.32 2.11 3.27
CA GLN A 66 -16.50 2.90 2.97
C GLN A 66 -16.84 2.75 1.49
N GLU A 67 -18.13 2.56 1.21
CA GLU A 67 -18.66 2.60 -0.14
C GLU A 67 -19.17 4.01 -0.42
N LEU A 68 -18.60 4.67 -1.43
CA LEU A 68 -18.99 6.00 -1.87
C LEU A 68 -19.78 5.90 -3.16
N SER A 69 -20.80 6.74 -3.32
CA SER A 69 -21.50 6.89 -4.60
C SER A 69 -20.66 7.71 -5.57
N LEU A 70 -20.81 7.51 -6.88
CA LEU A 70 -20.01 8.20 -7.89
C LEU A 70 -20.20 9.73 -7.92
N ASP A 71 -21.33 10.21 -7.40
CA ASP A 71 -21.66 11.63 -7.22
C ASP A 71 -21.20 12.20 -5.88
N ASP A 72 -20.62 11.37 -5.00
CA ASP A 72 -20.06 11.83 -3.74
C ASP A 72 -18.78 12.64 -3.99
N PRO A 73 -18.70 13.90 -3.51
CA PRO A 73 -17.51 14.74 -3.68
C PRO A 73 -16.24 14.15 -3.05
N GLU A 74 -16.34 13.20 -2.12
CA GLU A 74 -15.19 12.50 -1.55
C GLU A 74 -14.52 11.54 -2.55
N VAL A 75 -15.21 11.12 -3.62
CA VAL A 75 -14.66 10.22 -4.66
C VAL A 75 -13.40 10.78 -5.31
N GLU A 76 -13.35 12.09 -5.57
CA GLU A 76 -12.17 12.72 -6.20
C GLU A 76 -10.94 12.67 -5.30
N GLN A 77 -11.13 12.60 -3.99
CA GLN A 77 -10.01 12.53 -3.06
C GLN A 77 -9.45 11.10 -2.98
N VAL A 78 -10.28 10.07 -3.25
CA VAL A 78 -9.92 8.64 -3.16
C VAL A 78 -9.55 8.02 -4.52
N ARG A 79 -9.47 8.81 -5.60
CA ARG A 79 -9.06 8.34 -6.93
C ARG A 79 -7.54 8.26 -7.03
N ALA A 80 -7.02 7.11 -7.46
CA ALA A 80 -5.63 7.02 -7.89
C ALA A 80 -5.51 7.44 -9.36
N GLU A 81 -4.49 8.24 -9.66
CA GLU A 81 -4.20 8.71 -11.01
C GLU A 81 -3.72 7.56 -11.93
N ASP A 82 -3.13 6.50 -11.37
CA ASP A 82 -2.43 5.44 -12.13
C ASP A 82 -3.12 4.06 -12.10
N GLY A 83 -4.39 3.97 -11.70
CA GLY A 83 -5.14 2.70 -11.69
C GLY A 83 -4.72 1.70 -10.59
N VAL A 84 -3.73 2.03 -9.76
CA VAL A 84 -3.38 1.33 -8.52
C VAL A 84 -4.11 2.03 -7.38
N SER A 85 -5.02 1.35 -6.68
CA SER A 85 -5.80 1.93 -5.56
C SER A 85 -4.94 2.82 -4.67
N PRO A 86 -5.33 4.08 -4.44
CA PRO A 86 -4.51 4.99 -3.67
C PRO A 86 -4.53 4.55 -2.20
N CYS A 87 -3.35 4.32 -1.65
CA CYS A 87 -3.21 4.14 -0.21
C CYS A 87 -3.18 5.54 0.41
N TRP A 88 -4.29 5.94 1.04
CA TRP A 88 -4.39 7.24 1.68
C TRP A 88 -3.44 7.40 2.87
N PRO A 89 -2.82 8.58 3.05
CA PRO A 89 -2.23 8.94 4.34
C PRO A 89 -3.38 9.18 5.35
N GLY A 90 -3.58 8.24 6.28
CA GLY A 90 -4.58 8.38 7.37
C GLY A 90 -5.52 7.20 7.57
N TRP A 91 -5.42 6.15 6.75
CA TRP A 91 -6.16 4.89 6.93
C TRP A 91 -5.32 3.78 7.58
N PHE A 92 -4.14 4.17 8.07
CA PHE A 92 -3.33 3.45 9.05
C PHE A 92 -2.93 4.46 10.12
#